data_AF-A0A8J3K3Q9-F1
#
_entry.id   AF-A0A8J3K3Q9-F1
#
_cell.length_a   1.000
_cell.length_b   1.000
_cell.length_c   1.000
_cell.angle_alpha   90.00
_cell.angle_beta   90.00
_cell.angle_gamma   90.00
#
_symmetry.space_group_name_H-M   'P 1'
#
loop_
_entity.id
_entity.type
_entity.pdbx_description
1 polymer ?
#
loop_
_entity_poly.entity_id
_entity_poly.type
_entity_poly.pdbx_seq_one_letter_code
_entity_poly.pdbx_strand_id
1 'polypeptide(L)'
;MLERGEGTFTTAAGSSPVVGDAGTLRRYQVQVEEGITAFDADGFAAVVEQVLSDEHSWIASKKWRFQRVAPGASANFRIMLSTPGTTDRLCAKAGLQTNGIFSCRYGDNVVINLRRWTNGAEGFTDMDVYRNMVINHEVGHFLGHGHVNCPGKGRLAPVMQQQTKELQGCKPNPYPYPDGVHYVG
;
A
#
# COMPACT_ATOMS: atom_id res chain seq x y z
N MET A 1 6.40 -20.25 2.17
CA MET A 1 6.03 -19.00 1.51
C MET A 1 6.55 -19.03 0.08
N LEU A 2 5.76 -18.60 -0.91
CA LEU A 2 6.22 -18.54 -2.30
C LEU A 2 7.20 -17.37 -2.48
N GLU A 3 8.42 -17.68 -2.91
CA GLU A 3 9.52 -16.69 -3.04
C GLU A 3 9.61 -16.07 -4.43
N ARG A 4 9.20 -16.83 -5.46
CA ARG A 4 9.20 -16.41 -6.86
C ARG A 4 7.94 -16.95 -7.52
N GLY A 5 7.20 -16.07 -8.19
CA GLY A 5 6.11 -16.44 -9.10
C GLY A 5 6.46 -16.10 -10.55
N GLU A 6 5.56 -16.46 -11.45
CA GLU A 6 5.72 -16.26 -12.90
C GLU A 6 5.55 -14.79 -13.32
N GLY A 7 5.02 -13.92 -12.45
CA GLY A 7 4.68 -12.54 -12.78
C GLY A 7 3.37 -12.36 -13.55
N THR A 8 2.51 -13.38 -13.55
CA THR A 8 1.13 -13.31 -14.01
C THR A 8 0.20 -13.01 -12.83
N PHE A 9 -0.93 -12.36 -13.09
CA PHE A 9 -1.76 -11.78 -12.03
C PHE A 9 -3.25 -12.04 -12.25
N THR A 10 -3.93 -12.44 -11.19
CA THR A 10 -5.39 -12.44 -11.09
C THR A 10 -5.85 -11.07 -10.60
N THR A 11 -6.82 -10.46 -11.28
CA THR A 11 -7.43 -9.18 -10.89
C THR A 11 -8.72 -9.44 -10.11
N ALA A 12 -8.89 -8.75 -8.98
CA ALA A 12 -10.08 -8.85 -8.14
C ALA A 12 -11.35 -8.49 -8.93
N ALA A 13 -12.42 -9.26 -8.73
CA ALA A 13 -13.68 -9.12 -9.45
C ALA A 13 -14.54 -8.00 -8.86
N GLY A 14 -15.45 -7.44 -9.67
CA GLY A 14 -16.40 -6.41 -9.23
C GLY A 14 -15.77 -5.03 -9.01
N SER A 15 -16.54 -4.13 -8.40
CA SER A 15 -16.18 -2.74 -8.15
C SER A 15 -16.68 -2.28 -6.80
N SER A 16 -16.01 -1.27 -6.22
CA SER A 16 -16.47 -0.62 -4.99
C SER A 16 -17.34 0.61 -5.29
N PRO A 17 -18.08 1.13 -4.29
CA PRO A 17 -18.52 2.52 -4.28
C PRO A 17 -17.33 3.48 -4.38
N VAL A 18 -17.62 4.72 -4.77
CA VAL A 18 -16.64 5.82 -4.64
C VAL A 18 -16.55 6.21 -3.16
N VAL A 19 -15.34 6.31 -2.64
CA VAL A 19 -15.07 6.77 -1.27
C VAL A 19 -14.36 8.11 -1.28
N GLY A 20 -14.63 8.92 -0.27
CA GLY A 20 -14.22 10.33 -0.18
C GLY A 20 -15.22 11.28 -0.85
N ASP A 21 -15.41 12.46 -0.24
CA ASP A 21 -16.51 13.37 -0.61
C ASP A 21 -16.12 14.43 -1.64
N ALA A 22 -14.82 14.67 -1.85
CA ALA A 22 -14.33 15.76 -2.70
C ALA A 22 -12.97 15.44 -3.34
N GLY A 23 -12.68 16.17 -4.42
CA GLY A 23 -11.40 16.11 -5.11
C GLY A 23 -11.35 15.12 -6.27
N THR A 24 -10.13 14.79 -6.70
CA THR A 24 -9.87 14.00 -7.91
C THR A 24 -10.17 12.52 -7.65
N LEU A 25 -10.98 11.91 -8.51
CA LEU A 25 -11.24 10.47 -8.47
C LEU A 25 -10.05 9.69 -9.03
N ARG A 26 -9.55 8.73 -8.24
CA ARG A 26 -8.53 7.77 -8.62
C ARG A 26 -9.14 6.37 -8.65
N ARG A 27 -9.31 5.83 -9.85
CA ARG A 27 -9.77 4.46 -10.09
C ARG A 27 -8.60 3.50 -9.98
N TYR A 28 -8.79 2.37 -9.30
CA TYR A 28 -7.74 1.37 -9.14
C TYR A 28 -8.23 -0.05 -9.37
N GLN A 29 -7.31 -0.92 -9.80
CA GLN A 29 -7.50 -2.37 -9.79
C GLN A 29 -6.64 -2.98 -8.69
N VAL A 30 -7.12 -4.08 -8.12
CA VAL A 30 -6.36 -4.89 -7.16
C VAL A 30 -5.99 -6.20 -7.83
N GLN A 31 -4.73 -6.59 -7.69
CA GLN A 31 -4.18 -7.78 -8.32
C GLN A 31 -3.37 -8.60 -7.33
N VAL A 32 -3.43 -9.92 -7.47
CA VAL A 32 -2.58 -10.87 -6.74
C VAL A 32 -1.85 -11.74 -7.75
N GLU A 33 -0.56 -11.93 -7.54
CA GLU A 33 0.25 -12.79 -8.39
C GLU A 33 -0.24 -14.24 -8.33
N GLU A 34 -0.35 -14.87 -9.49
CA GLU A 34 -0.73 -16.27 -9.61
C GLU A 34 0.29 -17.17 -8.89
N GLY A 35 -0.20 -18.21 -8.22
CA GLY A 35 0.60 -19.08 -7.36
C GLY A 35 0.63 -18.67 -5.89
N ILE A 36 0.24 -17.43 -5.55
CA ILE A 36 -0.05 -17.06 -4.15
C ILE A 36 -1.38 -17.71 -3.75
N THR A 37 -1.33 -18.64 -2.78
CA THR A 37 -2.53 -19.37 -2.30
C THR A 37 -3.02 -18.92 -0.93
N ALA A 38 -2.19 -18.20 -0.17
CA ALA A 38 -2.54 -17.71 1.17
C ALA A 38 -3.48 -16.49 1.14
N PHE A 39 -3.55 -15.80 0.00
CA PHE A 39 -4.37 -14.62 -0.20
C PHE A 39 -4.91 -14.67 -1.63
N ASP A 40 -6.23 -14.60 -1.79
CA ASP A 40 -6.85 -14.41 -3.09
C ASP A 40 -7.04 -12.92 -3.42
N ALA A 41 -7.40 -12.62 -4.67
CA ALA A 41 -7.52 -11.26 -5.16
C ALA A 41 -8.66 -10.49 -4.50
N ASP A 42 -9.78 -11.13 -4.21
CA ASP A 42 -10.96 -10.48 -3.66
C ASP A 42 -10.78 -10.17 -2.16
N GLY A 43 -10.17 -11.09 -1.40
CA GLY A 43 -9.80 -10.89 -0.01
C GLY A 43 -8.72 -9.81 0.15
N PHE A 44 -7.71 -9.79 -0.72
CA PHE A 44 -6.75 -8.68 -0.74
C PHE A 44 -7.42 -7.35 -1.10
N ALA A 45 -8.35 -7.36 -2.06
CA ALA A 45 -9.10 -6.16 -2.45
C ALA A 45 -9.98 -5.60 -1.32
N ALA A 46 -10.60 -6.47 -0.52
CA ALA A 46 -11.40 -6.04 0.63
C ALA A 46 -10.55 -5.26 1.64
N VAL A 47 -9.33 -5.73 1.94
CA VAL A 47 -8.41 -5.00 2.84
C VAL A 47 -8.00 -3.65 2.24
N VAL A 48 -7.66 -3.63 0.95
CA VAL A 48 -7.29 -2.38 0.26
C VAL A 48 -8.44 -1.37 0.27
N GLU A 49 -9.67 -1.81 0.02
CA GLU A 49 -10.87 -0.97 0.10
C GLU A 49 -11.07 -0.41 1.51
N GLN A 50 -10.95 -1.25 2.54
CA GLN A 50 -11.06 -0.82 3.94
C GLN A 50 -10.03 0.27 4.26
N VAL A 51 -8.77 0.09 3.85
CA VAL A 51 -7.72 1.07 4.12
C VAL A 51 -7.97 2.40 3.41
N LEU A 52 -8.34 2.37 2.13
CA LEU A 52 -8.53 3.60 1.34
C LEU A 52 -9.85 4.32 1.63
N SER A 53 -10.81 3.63 2.26
CA SER A 53 -12.08 4.20 2.71
C SER A 53 -12.05 4.73 4.14
N ASP A 54 -10.97 4.45 4.89
CA ASP A 54 -10.78 4.93 6.26
C ASP A 54 -10.69 6.46 6.30
N GLU A 55 -11.38 7.07 7.27
CA GLU A 55 -11.42 8.53 7.45
C GLU A 55 -10.06 9.14 7.81
N HIS A 56 -9.10 8.34 8.29
CA HIS A 56 -7.73 8.75 8.56
C HIS A 56 -6.79 8.56 7.35
N SER A 57 -7.28 7.92 6.27
CA SER A 57 -6.53 7.71 5.02
C SER A 57 -6.53 8.97 4.14
N TRP A 58 -6.02 8.86 2.92
CA TRP A 58 -5.83 9.95 1.97
C TRP A 58 -7.12 10.70 1.61
N ILE A 59 -8.30 10.09 1.79
CA ILE A 59 -9.60 10.73 1.56
C ILE A 59 -9.88 11.87 2.56
N ALA A 60 -9.26 11.84 3.75
CA ALA A 60 -9.38 12.90 4.76
C ALA A 60 -8.97 14.28 4.22
N SER A 61 -8.02 14.28 3.29
CA SER A 61 -7.51 15.49 2.63
C SER A 61 -8.56 16.26 1.83
N LYS A 62 -9.70 15.61 1.48
CA LYS A 62 -10.70 16.09 0.50
C LYS A 62 -10.11 16.42 -0.89
N LYS A 63 -8.87 16.02 -1.17
CA LYS A 63 -8.20 16.15 -2.48
C LYS A 63 -8.36 14.90 -3.33
N TRP A 64 -8.62 13.76 -2.70
CA TRP A 64 -8.64 12.45 -3.35
C TRP A 64 -9.92 11.69 -3.03
N ARG A 65 -10.42 11.00 -4.05
CA ARG A 65 -11.47 9.98 -3.94
C ARG A 65 -10.97 8.70 -4.57
N PHE A 66 -11.41 7.55 -4.08
CA PHE A 66 -10.98 6.26 -4.62
C PHE A 66 -12.17 5.42 -5.06
N GLN A 67 -11.95 4.60 -6.08
CA GLN A 67 -12.91 3.58 -6.47
C GLN A 67 -12.18 2.37 -7.05
N ARG A 68 -12.40 1.18 -6.47
CA ARG A 68 -11.96 -0.06 -7.10
C ARG A 68 -12.84 -0.34 -8.30
N VAL A 69 -12.23 -0.67 -9.43
CA VAL A 69 -12.93 -1.01 -10.67
C VAL A 69 -12.61 -2.43 -11.10
N ALA A 70 -13.57 -3.03 -11.79
CA ALA A 70 -13.49 -4.40 -12.28
C ALA A 70 -12.39 -4.57 -13.36
N PRO A 71 -12.01 -5.82 -13.68
CA PRO A 71 -11.17 -6.11 -14.84
C PRO A 71 -11.75 -5.51 -16.12
N GLY A 72 -10.89 -4.99 -17.00
CA GLY A 72 -11.29 -4.35 -18.27
C GLY A 72 -11.79 -2.90 -18.15
N ALA A 73 -12.14 -2.42 -16.96
CA ALA A 73 -12.44 -1.01 -16.74
C ALA A 73 -11.16 -0.15 -16.73
N SER A 74 -11.29 1.13 -17.08
CA SER A 74 -10.18 2.08 -17.00
C SER A 74 -9.78 2.34 -15.54
N ALA A 75 -8.52 2.08 -15.23
CA ALA A 75 -7.91 2.32 -13.93
C ALA A 75 -6.74 3.31 -14.08
N ASN A 76 -6.59 4.20 -13.10
CA ASN A 76 -5.44 5.10 -13.01
C ASN A 76 -4.21 4.39 -12.46
N PHE A 77 -4.40 3.39 -11.60
CA PHE A 77 -3.32 2.61 -11.02
C PHE A 77 -3.74 1.19 -10.64
N ARG A 78 -2.75 0.36 -10.30
CA ARG A 78 -2.95 -0.98 -9.75
C ARG A 78 -2.28 -1.10 -8.40
N ILE A 79 -2.90 -1.85 -7.50
CA ILE A 79 -2.32 -2.29 -6.23
C ILE A 79 -2.12 -3.80 -6.34
N MET A 80 -0.86 -4.23 -6.32
CA MET A 80 -0.45 -5.58 -6.69
C MET A 80 0.19 -6.26 -5.49
N LEU A 81 -0.28 -7.43 -5.09
CA LEU A 81 0.43 -8.30 -4.14
C LEU A 81 1.28 -9.28 -4.94
N SER A 82 2.60 -9.24 -4.75
CA SER A 82 3.52 -10.12 -5.47
C SER A 82 4.57 -10.75 -4.59
N THR A 83 5.06 -11.92 -5.01
CA THR A 83 6.19 -12.62 -4.41
C THR A 83 7.44 -11.72 -4.34
N PRO A 84 8.38 -12.00 -3.42
CA PRO A 84 9.64 -11.26 -3.32
C PRO A 84 10.38 -11.08 -4.65
N GLY A 85 10.56 -12.17 -5.42
CA GLY A 85 11.27 -12.11 -6.70
C GLY A 85 10.56 -11.28 -7.77
N THR A 86 9.22 -11.36 -7.84
CA THR A 86 8.45 -10.52 -8.76
C THR A 86 8.47 -9.06 -8.34
N THR A 87 8.38 -8.79 -7.03
CA THR A 87 8.51 -7.44 -6.48
C THR A 87 9.85 -6.82 -6.87
N ASP A 88 10.97 -7.52 -6.63
CA ASP A 88 12.31 -7.06 -7.03
C ASP A 88 12.40 -6.73 -8.52
N ARG A 89 11.91 -7.62 -9.37
CA ARG A 89 11.92 -7.42 -10.84
C ARG A 89 11.09 -6.22 -11.27
N LEU A 90 9.92 -6.00 -10.67
CA LEU A 90 9.04 -4.87 -11.00
C LEU A 90 9.63 -3.56 -10.49
N CYS A 91 10.07 -3.51 -9.23
CA CYS A 91 10.64 -2.33 -8.60
C CYS A 91 11.99 -1.91 -9.22
N ALA A 92 12.79 -2.88 -9.71
CA ALA A 92 14.02 -2.59 -10.44
C ALA A 92 13.79 -1.76 -11.71
N LYS A 93 12.60 -1.83 -12.33
CA LYS A 93 12.24 -0.97 -13.47
C LYS A 93 12.15 0.51 -13.10
N ALA A 94 11.97 0.82 -11.82
CA ALA A 94 12.04 2.17 -11.27
C ALA A 94 13.43 2.48 -10.66
N GLY A 95 14.43 1.61 -10.85
CA GLY A 95 15.77 1.76 -10.27
C GLY A 95 15.85 1.43 -8.77
N LEU A 96 14.84 0.76 -8.21
CA LEU A 96 14.77 0.47 -6.78
C LEU A 96 15.30 -0.94 -6.46
N GLN A 97 15.98 -1.07 -5.32
CA GLN A 97 16.49 -2.34 -4.79
C GLN A 97 15.69 -2.75 -3.55
N THR A 98 14.66 -3.57 -3.74
CA THR A 98 13.78 -4.03 -2.65
C THR A 98 14.34 -5.23 -1.88
N ASN A 99 15.35 -5.93 -2.43
CA ASN A 99 16.08 -7.04 -1.82
C ASN A 99 15.18 -8.18 -1.29
N GLY A 100 14.05 -8.41 -1.94
CA GLY A 100 13.04 -9.39 -1.54
C GLY A 100 12.24 -9.01 -0.29
N ILE A 101 12.43 -7.79 0.23
CA ILE A 101 11.85 -7.33 1.50
C ILE A 101 10.84 -6.21 1.30
N PHE A 102 11.17 -5.19 0.51
CA PHE A 102 10.39 -3.96 0.49
C PHE A 102 9.32 -3.94 -0.60
N SER A 103 8.26 -3.19 -0.33
CA SER A 103 7.25 -2.76 -1.31
C SER A 103 7.77 -1.55 -2.10
N CYS A 104 7.09 -1.18 -3.18
CA CYS A 104 7.43 0.02 -3.94
C CYS A 104 6.26 0.54 -4.79
N ARG A 105 6.46 1.71 -5.40
CA ARG A 105 5.72 2.18 -6.57
C ARG A 105 6.60 2.15 -7.82
N TYR A 106 6.14 1.54 -8.92
CA TYR A 106 6.79 1.58 -10.23
C TYR A 106 5.80 1.98 -11.33
N GLY A 107 6.14 3.01 -12.12
CA GLY A 107 5.15 3.65 -12.99
C GLY A 107 3.90 3.97 -12.17
N ASP A 108 2.70 3.80 -12.70
CA ASP A 108 1.50 4.03 -11.89
C ASP A 108 1.19 2.93 -10.87
N ASN A 109 1.91 1.81 -10.84
CA ASN A 109 1.54 0.64 -10.03
C ASN A 109 2.18 0.68 -8.64
N VAL A 110 1.39 0.33 -7.64
CA VAL A 110 1.79 0.04 -6.25
C VAL A 110 2.02 -1.46 -6.13
N VAL A 111 3.18 -1.86 -5.64
CA VAL A 111 3.58 -3.27 -5.46
C VAL A 111 3.84 -3.54 -3.99
N ILE A 112 2.99 -4.40 -3.43
CA ILE A 112 3.08 -4.87 -2.06
C ILE A 112 3.85 -6.20 -2.05
N ASN A 113 4.93 -6.23 -1.28
CA ASN A 113 5.75 -7.42 -1.14
C ASN A 113 5.06 -8.46 -0.25
N LEU A 114 4.81 -9.66 -0.78
CA LEU A 114 4.15 -10.74 -0.07
C LEU A 114 4.86 -11.09 1.25
N ARG A 115 6.20 -11.07 1.29
CA ARG A 115 6.98 -11.36 2.51
C ARG A 115 6.54 -10.50 3.68
N ARG A 116 6.42 -9.20 3.45
CA ARG A 116 6.01 -8.26 4.49
C ARG A 116 4.50 -8.25 4.69
N TRP A 117 3.72 -8.47 3.64
CA TRP A 117 2.27 -8.65 3.78
C TRP A 117 1.88 -9.81 4.72
N THR A 118 2.66 -10.89 4.70
CA THR A 118 2.46 -12.07 5.56
C THR A 118 3.06 -11.88 6.95
N ASN A 119 4.27 -11.33 7.05
CA ASN A 119 5.07 -11.40 8.29
C ASN A 119 5.23 -10.06 9.02
N GLY A 120 4.75 -8.96 8.44
CA GLY A 120 4.91 -7.63 9.00
C GLY A 120 6.34 -7.11 8.98
N ALA A 121 6.57 -6.02 9.68
CA ALA A 121 7.88 -5.42 9.90
C ALA A 121 8.19 -5.30 11.40
N GLU A 122 9.47 -5.18 11.71
CA GLU A 122 9.90 -5.00 13.10
C GLU A 122 9.26 -3.75 13.71
N GLY A 123 8.82 -3.87 14.97
CA GLY A 123 8.11 -2.81 15.69
C GLY A 123 6.60 -2.78 15.46
N PHE A 124 6.06 -3.58 14.53
CA PHE A 124 4.62 -3.81 14.38
C PHE A 124 4.24 -5.13 15.07
N THR A 125 3.43 -5.03 16.12
CA THR A 125 2.86 -6.21 16.81
C THR A 125 1.51 -6.63 16.25
N ASP A 126 0.87 -5.74 15.50
CA ASP A 126 -0.43 -5.95 14.89
C ASP A 126 -0.28 -5.90 13.36
N MET A 127 -0.72 -6.98 12.70
CA MET A 127 -0.62 -7.12 11.25
C MET A 127 -1.57 -6.18 10.50
N ASP A 128 -2.72 -5.83 11.07
CA ASP A 128 -3.66 -4.92 10.43
C ASP A 128 -3.08 -3.50 10.44
N VAL A 129 -2.44 -3.10 11.55
CA VAL A 129 -1.68 -1.85 11.62
C VAL A 129 -0.56 -1.81 10.56
N TYR A 130 0.17 -2.91 10.37
CA TYR A 130 1.21 -2.97 9.33
C TYR A 130 0.62 -2.87 7.91
N ARG A 131 -0.47 -3.60 7.63
CA ARG A 131 -1.12 -3.63 6.32
C ARG A 131 -1.72 -2.28 5.94
N ASN A 132 -2.36 -1.61 6.89
CA ASN A 132 -2.88 -0.25 6.71
C ASN A 132 -1.73 0.71 6.40
N MET A 133 -0.63 0.61 7.16
CA MET A 133 0.57 1.43 6.95
C MET A 133 1.15 1.25 5.55
N VAL A 134 1.46 0.00 5.14
CA VAL A 134 2.15 -0.22 3.86
C VAL A 134 1.28 0.16 2.66
N ILE A 135 -0.04 -0.07 2.72
CA ILE A 135 -0.96 0.38 1.67
C ILE A 135 -0.96 1.92 1.59
N ASN A 136 -1.11 2.62 2.73
CA ASN A 136 -1.12 4.07 2.74
C ASN A 136 0.23 4.67 2.29
N HIS A 137 1.35 4.07 2.70
CA HIS A 137 2.69 4.50 2.32
C HIS A 137 2.91 4.43 0.81
N GLU A 138 2.65 3.27 0.19
CA GLU A 138 2.89 3.10 -1.24
C GLU A 138 1.87 3.87 -2.10
N VAL A 139 0.62 3.97 -1.66
CA VAL A 139 -0.36 4.85 -2.31
C VAL A 139 0.05 6.32 -2.15
N GLY A 140 0.68 6.69 -1.03
CA GLY A 140 1.29 8.02 -0.86
C GLY A 140 2.32 8.33 -1.94
N HIS A 141 3.18 7.37 -2.30
CA HIS A 141 4.09 7.53 -3.43
C HIS A 141 3.36 7.71 -4.77
N PHE A 142 2.28 6.96 -5.02
CA PHE A 142 1.45 7.17 -6.21
C PHE A 142 0.84 8.58 -6.25
N LEU A 143 0.43 9.11 -5.10
CA LEU A 143 -0.12 10.46 -4.96
C LEU A 143 0.94 11.57 -4.97
N GLY A 144 2.23 11.22 -5.09
CA GLY A 144 3.34 12.17 -5.22
C GLY A 144 4.04 12.54 -3.91
N HIS A 145 3.80 11.82 -2.83
CA HIS A 145 4.47 12.04 -1.55
C HIS A 145 5.82 11.32 -1.49
N GLY A 146 6.87 12.05 -1.11
CA GLY A 146 8.20 11.51 -0.82
C GLY A 146 8.34 11.05 0.63
N HIS A 147 9.46 10.42 0.96
CA HIS A 147 9.73 9.99 2.32
C HIS A 147 9.83 11.16 3.30
N VAL A 148 9.42 10.93 4.55
CA VAL A 148 9.55 11.86 5.66
C VAL A 148 10.29 11.17 6.81
N ASN A 149 11.17 11.88 7.50
CA ASN A 149 11.96 11.30 8.59
C ASN A 149 11.13 11.10 9.85
N CYS A 150 11.56 10.18 10.72
CA CYS A 150 11.01 10.09 12.08
C CYS A 150 11.28 11.41 12.83
N PRO A 151 10.25 12.11 13.36
CA PRO A 151 10.41 13.38 14.08
C PRO A 151 11.08 13.23 15.45
N GLY A 152 11.17 12.01 15.99
CA GLY A 152 11.93 11.73 17.20
C GLY A 152 11.38 10.55 18.01
N LYS A 153 12.19 10.08 18.95
CA LYS A 153 11.85 8.93 19.80
C LYS A 153 10.52 9.14 20.54
N GLY A 154 9.65 8.14 20.49
CA GLY A 154 8.34 8.13 21.14
C GLY A 154 7.26 8.96 20.44
N ARG A 155 7.62 9.76 19.42
CA ARG A 155 6.68 10.45 18.54
C ARG A 155 6.06 9.47 17.56
N LEU A 156 4.90 9.82 17.03
CA LEU A 156 4.26 9.04 15.98
C LEU A 156 5.09 9.14 14.69
N ALA A 157 5.21 8.06 13.94
CA ALA A 157 5.83 8.06 12.61
C ALA A 157 4.94 8.81 11.60
N PRO A 158 5.46 9.66 10.72
CA PRO A 158 4.74 10.06 9.51
C PRO A 158 4.45 8.80 8.67
N VAL A 159 3.28 8.69 8.04
CA VAL A 159 2.98 7.48 7.23
C VAL A 159 3.99 7.29 6.10
N MET A 160 4.55 8.39 5.59
CA MET A 160 5.61 8.42 4.58
C MET A 160 7.02 8.16 5.14
N GLN A 161 7.18 7.90 6.43
CA GLN A 161 8.43 7.34 6.95
C GLN A 161 8.60 5.91 6.44
N GLN A 162 9.84 5.50 6.17
CA GLN A 162 10.21 4.13 5.81
C GLN A 162 10.08 3.14 7.00
N GLN A 163 8.89 3.05 7.60
CA GLN A 163 8.61 2.27 8.82
C GLN A 163 8.87 0.76 8.64
N THR A 164 8.70 0.23 7.41
CA THR A 164 9.05 -1.17 7.09
C THR A 164 10.55 -1.45 7.24
N LYS A 165 11.41 -0.43 7.07
CA LYS A 165 12.85 -0.56 7.22
C LYS A 165 13.26 -0.48 8.69
N GLU A 166 12.84 0.59 9.36
CA GLU A 166 13.05 0.82 10.79
C GLU A 166 12.20 2.00 11.27
N LEU A 167 11.75 1.94 12.52
CA LEU A 167 10.97 3.03 13.14
C LEU A 167 11.85 4.17 13.67
N GLN A 168 13.16 3.98 13.83
CA GLN A 168 14.09 5.02 14.33
C GLN A 168 13.66 5.62 15.68
N GLY A 169 13.00 4.81 16.52
CA GLY A 169 12.46 5.21 17.82
C GLY A 169 11.07 5.84 17.78
N CYS A 170 10.50 6.12 16.60
CA CYS A 170 9.09 6.50 16.46
C CYS A 170 8.16 5.34 16.82
N LYS A 171 6.91 5.68 17.15
CA LYS A 171 5.80 4.72 17.26
C LYS A 171 5.21 4.45 15.88
N PRO A 172 4.79 3.19 15.58
CA PRO A 172 4.12 2.85 14.33
C PRO A 172 2.91 3.75 14.05
N ASN A 173 2.72 4.11 12.79
CA ASN A 173 1.55 4.86 12.34
C ASN A 173 1.05 4.37 10.98
N PRO A 174 -0.20 3.87 10.91
CA PRO A 174 -0.77 3.44 9.65
C PRO A 174 -1.35 4.54 8.76
N TYR A 175 -1.53 5.77 9.27
CA TYR A 175 -2.40 6.75 8.61
C TYR A 175 -1.73 8.10 8.34
N PRO A 176 -2.04 8.74 7.19
CA PRO A 176 -1.62 10.13 6.91
C PRO A 176 -2.36 11.18 7.76
N TYR A 177 -3.58 10.89 8.25
CA TYR A 177 -4.40 11.82 9.05
C TYR A 177 -4.87 11.16 10.36
N PRO A 178 -3.96 10.74 11.25
CA PRO A 178 -4.28 9.95 12.45
C PRO A 178 -5.20 10.66 13.45
N ASP A 179 -5.28 11.99 13.39
CA ASP A 179 -6.15 12.86 14.20
C ASP A 179 -6.97 13.83 13.33
N GLY A 180 -7.17 13.48 12.05
CA GLY A 180 -7.84 14.32 11.06
C GLY A 180 -6.96 15.43 10.46
N VAL A 181 -5.72 15.60 10.93
CA VAL A 181 -4.74 16.56 10.38
C VAL A 181 -3.63 15.79 9.67
N HIS A 182 -3.14 16.32 8.54
CA HIS A 182 -2.05 15.67 7.82
C HIS A 182 -0.79 15.65 8.67
N TYR A 183 -0.40 14.46 9.12
CA TYR A 183 0.70 14.28 10.06
C TYR A 183 2.01 14.01 9.33
N VAL A 184 2.94 14.97 9.40
CA VAL A 184 4.28 14.90 8.81
C VAL A 184 5.40 14.94 9.85
N GLY A 185 5.06 14.83 11.14
CA GLY A 185 5.99 14.75 12.25
C GLY A 185 6.05 15.99 13.14
#